data_AF-H9X4I0-F1
#
_entry.id   AF-H9X4I0-F1
#
_cell.length_a   1.000
_cell.length_b   1.000
_cell.length_c   1.000
_cell.angle_alpha   90.00
_cell.angle_beta   90.00
_cell.angle_gamma   90.00
#
_symmetry.space_group_name_H-M   'P 1'
#
loop_
_entity.id
_entity.type
_entity.pdbx_description
1 polymer ?
#
loop_
_entity_poly.entity_id
_entity_poly.type
_entity_poly.pdbx_seq_one_letter_code
_entity_poly.pdbx_strand_id
1 'polypeptide(L)'
;FGGLFTAGAQPFGMTSLEKVLTHGMNGQRLSSLSPGKRKDIIRGVLSVTVKRAENLISTDLGGKADPYVVLTMKKTDAKKKTRVVPKNLNPEWDQTFDFVVEDALHDMLIVEVWDHDTFSKDFMGKLALTLTKVLHEGEYDG
;
A
#
# COMPACT_ATOMS: atom_id res chain seq x y z
N PHE A 1 38.64 -8.25 43.41
CA PHE A 1 37.77 -7.06 43.23
C PHE A 1 37.47 -6.91 41.75
N GLY A 2 36.18 -6.86 41.37
CA GLY A 2 35.66 -6.53 40.02
C GLY A 2 35.94 -7.61 38.96
N GLY A 3 34.96 -8.22 38.28
CA GLY A 3 33.99 -7.58 37.38
C GLY A 3 34.69 -7.21 36.05
N LEU A 4 34.17 -7.42 34.83
CA LEU A 4 32.84 -7.71 34.35
C LEU A 4 32.90 -7.69 32.79
N PHE A 5 32.32 -8.69 32.09
CA PHE A 5 31.70 -8.67 30.72
C PHE A 5 32.49 -8.11 29.50
N THR A 6 32.31 -8.50 28.22
CA THR A 6 31.40 -9.39 27.50
C THR A 6 31.86 -9.56 26.04
N ALA A 7 31.43 -10.68 25.45
CA ALA A 7 31.19 -11.01 24.03
C ALA A 7 32.28 -10.81 22.96
N GLY A 8 32.70 -11.94 22.41
CA GLY A 8 33.09 -12.04 21.02
C GLY A 8 31.88 -12.15 20.08
N ALA A 9 32.09 -11.81 18.82
CA ALA A 9 31.46 -12.44 17.66
C ALA A 9 32.21 -12.02 16.39
N GLN A 10 33.08 -12.90 15.90
CA GLN A 10 33.40 -13.08 14.48
C GLN A 10 33.03 -14.54 14.16
N PRO A 11 32.84 -14.96 12.89
CA PRO A 11 32.47 -14.20 11.70
C PRO A 11 31.40 -14.93 10.85
N PHE A 12 31.00 -14.31 9.73
CA PHE A 12 30.25 -14.84 8.57
C PHE A 12 29.72 -16.29 8.63
N GLY A 13 28.40 -16.44 8.66
CA GLY A 13 27.72 -17.74 8.63
C GLY A 13 26.48 -17.73 7.73
N MET A 14 26.69 -18.12 6.48
CA MET A 14 25.79 -18.89 5.60
C MET A 14 24.38 -18.36 5.31
N THR A 15 24.20 -17.95 4.06
CA THR A 15 22.94 -17.89 3.33
C THR A 15 22.34 -19.29 3.11
N SER A 16 21.01 -19.37 3.13
CA SER A 16 20.14 -20.43 2.57
C SER A 16 19.85 -21.69 3.41
N LEU A 17 18.59 -21.76 3.88
CA LEU A 17 17.68 -22.92 3.84
C LEU A 17 17.74 -24.14 4.82
N GLU A 18 18.52 -24.19 5.91
CA GLU A 18 18.59 -25.48 6.68
C GLU A 18 18.42 -25.50 8.22
N LYS A 19 17.86 -24.49 8.90
CA LYS A 19 17.66 -24.63 10.37
C LYS A 19 16.40 -23.98 10.88
N VAL A 20 15.31 -24.75 10.92
CA VAL A 20 14.51 -25.05 12.12
C VAL A 20 13.46 -26.09 11.72
N LEU A 21 13.83 -27.36 11.85
CA LEU A 21 12.93 -28.44 12.20
C LEU A 21 13.09 -28.65 13.71
N THR A 22 12.09 -28.28 14.50
CA THR A 22 11.98 -28.74 15.90
C THR A 22 10.51 -28.95 16.23
N HIS A 23 10.07 -30.20 16.17
CA HIS A 23 9.48 -30.90 17.31
C HIS A 23 9.43 -32.40 17.03
N GLY A 24 9.97 -33.19 17.95
CA GLY A 24 10.08 -34.64 17.80
C GLY A 24 8.74 -35.35 17.93
N MET A 25 8.48 -36.29 17.03
CA MET A 25 7.55 -37.39 17.23
C MET A 25 7.91 -38.55 16.29
N ASN A 26 7.79 -39.73 16.87
CA ASN A 26 8.13 -41.09 16.45
C ASN A 26 7.94 -41.45 14.96
N GLY A 27 8.78 -42.36 14.47
CA GLY A 27 8.75 -42.86 13.10
C GLY A 27 7.41 -43.45 12.68
N GLN A 28 6.78 -42.81 11.70
CA GLN A 28 5.98 -43.46 10.66
C GLN A 28 6.22 -42.73 9.34
N ARG A 29 6.48 -43.54 8.31
CA ARG A 29 6.61 -43.14 6.92
C ARG A 29 5.30 -42.49 6.45
N LEU A 30 5.25 -41.16 6.40
CA LEU A 30 4.11 -40.40 5.86
C LEU A 30 4.42 -39.89 4.46
N SER A 31 4.00 -40.71 3.50
CA SER A 31 3.65 -40.33 2.14
C SER A 31 2.71 -39.12 2.10
N SER A 32 2.83 -38.33 1.03
CA SER A 32 1.96 -37.22 0.61
C SER A 32 1.88 -36.01 1.54
N LEU A 33 2.84 -35.10 1.41
CA LEU A 33 2.56 -33.67 1.54
C LEU A 33 2.68 -33.07 0.15
N SER A 34 1.55 -32.60 -0.38
CA SER A 34 1.52 -31.70 -1.51
C SER A 34 2.46 -30.51 -1.26
N PRO A 35 3.07 -29.91 -2.30
CA PRO A 35 3.77 -28.65 -2.14
C PRO A 35 2.71 -27.57 -1.86
N GLY A 36 2.33 -27.44 -0.59
CA GLY A 36 1.61 -26.29 -0.08
C GLY A 36 2.52 -25.09 -0.24
N LYS A 37 2.38 -24.40 -1.38
CA LYS A 37 3.02 -23.12 -1.68
C LYS A 37 2.74 -22.21 -0.48
N ARG A 38 3.74 -21.96 0.37
CA ARG A 38 3.63 -20.92 1.39
C ARG A 38 3.29 -19.65 0.62
N LYS A 39 2.09 -19.10 0.82
CA LYS A 39 1.78 -17.79 0.26
C LYS A 39 2.72 -16.83 0.96
N ASP A 40 3.69 -16.29 0.23
CA ASP A 40 4.45 -15.14 0.70
C ASP A 40 3.43 -14.02 0.91
N ILE A 41 3.18 -13.65 2.16
CA ILE A 41 2.27 -12.56 2.51
C ILE A 41 3.15 -11.38 2.91
N ILE A 42 3.12 -10.31 2.13
CA ILE A 42 3.82 -9.07 2.45
C ILE A 42 2.85 -8.16 3.20
N ARG A 43 3.22 -7.79 4.43
CA ARG A 43 2.44 -6.90 5.31
C ARG A 43 3.21 -5.63 5.61
N GLY A 44 2.51 -4.52 5.81
CA GLY A 44 3.16 -3.26 6.16
C GLY A 44 2.21 -2.07 6.19
N VAL A 45 2.79 -0.88 6.11
CA VAL A 45 2.08 0.38 5.99
C VAL A 45 2.36 0.96 4.61
N LEU A 46 1.31 1.27 3.87
CA LEU A 46 1.38 2.03 2.62
C LEU A 46 1.13 3.50 2.94
N SER A 47 2.13 4.35 2.74
CA SER A 47 1.98 5.80 2.84
C SER A 47 1.74 6.38 1.44
N VAL A 48 0.66 7.12 1.27
CA VAL A 48 0.23 7.71 0.00
C VAL A 48 0.15 9.21 0.15
N THR A 49 0.96 9.95 -0.61
CA THR A 49 0.90 11.41 -0.65
C THR A 49 0.20 11.85 -1.93
N VAL A 50 -0.96 12.48 -1.78
CA VAL A 50 -1.67 13.11 -2.89
C VAL A 50 -1.14 14.54 -3.02
N LYS A 51 -0.27 14.78 -4.02
CA LYS A 51 0.37 16.07 -4.26
C LYS A 51 -0.59 17.05 -4.93
N ARG A 52 -0.83 16.89 -6.24
CA ARG A 52 -1.67 17.79 -7.04
C ARG A 52 -2.30 17.07 -8.24
N ALA A 53 -3.26 17.72 -8.87
CA ALA A 53 -3.73 17.38 -10.22
C ALA A 53 -3.58 18.59 -11.13
N GLU A 54 -3.51 18.35 -12.44
CA GLU A 54 -3.33 19.40 -13.45
C GLU A 54 -4.35 19.21 -14.57
N ASN A 55 -4.84 20.32 -15.13
CA ASN A 55 -5.75 20.35 -16.28
C ASN A 55 -7.01 19.48 -16.10
N LEU A 56 -7.63 19.54 -14.92
CA LEU A 56 -8.89 18.83 -14.71
C LEU A 56 -9.98 19.37 -15.65
N ILE A 57 -10.77 18.46 -16.21
CA ILE A 57 -11.89 18.81 -17.08
C ILE A 57 -13.03 19.31 -16.18
N SER A 58 -13.38 20.58 -16.28
CA SER A 58 -14.63 21.07 -15.69
C SER A 58 -15.82 20.42 -16.39
N THR A 59 -16.69 19.79 -15.61
CA THR A 59 -18.00 19.35 -16.07
C THR A 59 -19.02 20.49 -16.09
N ASP A 60 -18.78 21.57 -15.34
CA ASP A 60 -19.67 22.73 -15.27
C ASP A 60 -19.48 23.73 -16.44
N LEU A 61 -20.60 24.28 -16.92
CA LEU A 61 -20.69 25.32 -17.96
C LEU A 61 -20.01 26.64 -17.53
N GLY A 62 -19.69 26.80 -16.24
CA GLY A 62 -18.97 27.93 -15.66
C GLY A 62 -17.44 27.76 -15.54
N GLY A 63 -16.88 26.60 -15.92
CA GLY A 63 -15.43 26.37 -15.95
C GLY A 63 -14.75 26.31 -14.57
N LYS A 64 -15.48 25.99 -13.51
CA LYS A 64 -14.96 25.82 -12.15
C LYS A 64 -15.33 24.43 -11.64
N ALA A 65 -14.39 23.78 -10.98
CA ALA A 65 -14.57 22.49 -10.30
C ALA A 65 -14.05 22.63 -8.87
N ASP A 66 -14.64 21.89 -7.94
CA ASP A 66 -14.27 21.75 -6.54
C ASP A 66 -13.69 20.33 -6.30
N PRO A 67 -12.50 20.00 -6.85
CA PRO A 67 -12.00 18.63 -6.84
C PRO A 67 -11.51 18.13 -5.48
N TYR A 68 -11.68 16.83 -5.27
CA TYR A 68 -11.08 16.05 -4.19
C TYR A 68 -10.76 14.62 -4.66
N VAL A 69 -9.83 13.97 -3.94
CA VAL A 69 -9.39 12.60 -4.23
C VAL A 69 -9.90 11.64 -3.16
N VAL A 70 -10.40 10.50 -3.60
CA VAL A 70 -10.80 9.37 -2.76
C VAL A 70 -9.82 8.22 -2.98
N LEU A 71 -9.16 7.80 -1.92
CA LEU A 71 -8.27 6.65 -1.87
C LEU A 71 -9.01 5.47 -1.25
N THR A 72 -9.05 4.32 -1.93
CA THR A 72 -9.72 3.11 -1.45
C THR A 72 -8.79 1.91 -1.56
N MET A 73 -8.55 1.20 -0.45
CA MET A 73 -7.90 -0.12 -0.46
C MET A 73 -8.92 -1.18 -0.85
N LYS A 74 -8.66 -1.94 -1.91
CA LYS A 74 -9.69 -2.81 -2.50
C LYS A 74 -10.03 -4.02 -1.63
N LYS A 75 -9.07 -4.54 -0.87
CA LYS A 75 -9.28 -5.75 -0.05
C LYS A 75 -9.97 -5.46 1.28
N THR A 76 -9.70 -4.32 1.89
CA THR A 76 -10.24 -3.93 3.21
C THR A 76 -11.39 -2.92 3.13
N ASP A 77 -11.69 -2.40 1.93
CA ASP A 77 -12.60 -1.27 1.70
C ASP A 77 -12.27 -0.02 2.55
N ALA A 78 -11.02 0.09 3.03
CA ALA A 78 -10.56 1.25 3.78
C ALA A 78 -10.51 2.47 2.87
N LYS A 79 -11.25 3.54 3.24
CA LYS A 79 -11.38 4.76 2.44
C LYS A 79 -10.81 5.97 3.17
N LYS A 80 -10.02 6.77 2.45
CA LYS A 80 -9.53 8.09 2.90
C LYS A 80 -9.75 9.11 1.80
N LYS A 81 -9.93 10.38 2.18
CA LYS A 81 -10.27 11.45 1.24
C LYS A 81 -9.44 12.70 1.52
N THR A 82 -9.09 13.42 0.47
CA THR A 82 -8.47 14.73 0.61
C THR A 82 -9.47 15.79 1.03
N ARG A 83 -8.95 16.95 1.44
CA ARG A 83 -9.75 18.18 1.43
C ARG A 83 -10.26 18.48 0.01
N VAL A 84 -11.40 19.15 -0.05
CA VAL A 84 -11.92 19.75 -1.29
C VAL A 84 -11.18 21.05 -1.54
N VAL A 85 -10.72 21.26 -2.77
CA VAL A 85 -10.10 22.53 -3.18
C VAL A 85 -11.09 23.26 -4.09
N PRO A 86 -11.72 24.35 -3.64
CA PRO A 86 -12.80 24.96 -4.40
C PRO A 86 -12.29 25.74 -5.62
N LYS A 87 -13.03 25.66 -6.73
CA LYS A 87 -12.92 26.45 -7.95
C LYS A 87 -11.52 26.41 -8.56
N ASN A 88 -10.89 25.24 -8.58
CA ASN A 88 -9.52 25.06 -9.04
C ASN A 88 -9.35 23.81 -9.90
N LEU A 89 -8.97 23.99 -11.16
CA LEU A 89 -8.66 22.89 -12.09
C LEU A 89 -7.24 22.34 -11.97
N ASN A 90 -6.41 23.00 -11.15
CA ASN A 90 -5.05 22.59 -10.82
C ASN A 90 -4.89 22.54 -9.28
N PRO A 91 -5.64 21.67 -8.60
CA PRO A 91 -5.65 21.62 -7.14
C PRO A 91 -4.34 21.07 -6.58
N GLU A 92 -3.86 21.68 -5.50
CA GLU A 92 -2.76 21.18 -4.67
C GLU A 92 -3.29 20.75 -3.30
N TRP A 93 -3.11 19.47 -2.98
CA TRP A 93 -3.55 18.87 -1.72
C TRP A 93 -2.39 18.66 -0.75
N ASP A 94 -1.23 18.21 -1.23
CA ASP A 94 -0.06 17.86 -0.41
C ASP A 94 -0.45 17.13 0.88
N GLN A 95 -1.28 16.09 0.73
CA GLN A 95 -1.88 15.39 1.86
C GLN A 95 -1.47 13.92 1.86
N THR A 96 -0.88 13.48 2.98
CA THR A 96 -0.40 12.12 3.18
C THR A 96 -1.40 11.28 3.97
N PHE A 97 -1.55 10.01 3.57
CA PHE A 97 -2.44 9.04 4.19
C PHE A 97 -1.75 7.69 4.34
N ASP A 98 -1.87 7.11 5.54
CA ASP A 98 -1.33 5.77 5.80
C ASP A 98 -2.42 4.71 5.79
N PHE A 99 -2.15 3.58 5.14
CA PHE A 99 -3.01 2.40 5.11
C PHE A 99 -2.27 1.19 5.67
N VAL A 100 -2.94 0.43 6.53
CA VAL A 100 -2.42 -0.88 6.97
C VAL A 100 -2.72 -1.90 5.87
N VAL A 101 -1.69 -2.58 5.40
CA VAL A 101 -1.76 -3.56 4.31
C VAL A 101 -1.44 -4.95 4.87
N GLU A 102 -2.39 -5.87 4.74
CA GLU A 102 -2.26 -7.23 5.25
C GLU A 102 -1.74 -8.24 4.22
N ASP A 103 -1.74 -7.89 2.94
CA ASP A 103 -1.32 -8.75 1.84
C ASP A 103 -1.07 -7.93 0.57
N ALA A 104 0.08 -7.26 0.51
CA ALA A 104 0.40 -6.33 -0.58
C ALA A 104 0.45 -7.01 -1.96
N LEU A 105 0.77 -8.31 -2.04
CA LEU A 105 0.84 -9.03 -3.32
C LEU A 105 -0.53 -9.22 -3.99
N HIS A 106 -1.61 -9.11 -3.22
CA HIS A 106 -2.98 -9.32 -3.70
C HIS A 106 -3.91 -8.16 -3.37
N ASP A 107 -3.35 -7.00 -3.02
CA ASP A 107 -4.12 -5.79 -2.72
C ASP A 107 -3.89 -4.71 -3.80
N MET A 108 -4.82 -3.76 -3.84
CA MET A 108 -4.88 -2.72 -4.86
C MET A 108 -5.37 -1.42 -4.23
N LEU A 109 -4.66 -0.34 -4.52
CA LEU A 109 -5.09 1.01 -4.24
C LEU A 109 -5.91 1.54 -5.41
N ILE A 110 -7.13 1.99 -5.13
CA ILE A 110 -7.98 2.71 -6.07
C ILE A 110 -7.91 4.20 -5.71
N VAL A 111 -7.60 5.03 -6.69
CA VAL A 111 -7.56 6.49 -6.58
C VAL A 111 -8.65 7.04 -7.50
N GLU A 112 -9.59 7.79 -6.95
CA GLU A 112 -10.71 8.37 -7.71
C GLU A 112 -10.73 9.88 -7.48
N VAL A 113 -10.83 10.66 -8.56
CA VAL A 113 -10.96 12.12 -8.52
C VAL A 113 -12.43 12.47 -8.74
N TRP A 114 -12.94 13.34 -7.89
CA TRP A 114 -14.35 13.73 -7.86
C TRP A 114 -14.46 15.25 -7.77
N ASP A 115 -15.49 15.80 -8.41
CA ASP A 115 -15.95 17.17 -8.22
C ASP A 115 -16.99 17.23 -7.09
N HIS A 116 -16.87 18.21 -6.20
CA HIS A 116 -17.83 18.43 -5.12
C HIS A 116 -18.75 19.61 -5.44
N ASP A 117 -19.83 19.34 -6.16
CA ASP A 117 -20.86 20.35 -6.37
C ASP A 117 -21.92 20.34 -5.25
N THR A 118 -22.57 21.49 -5.08
CA THR A 118 -23.64 21.66 -4.08
C THR A 118 -24.82 20.70 -4.32
N PHE A 119 -25.01 20.25 -5.56
CA PHE A 119 -26.16 19.42 -5.97
C PHE A 119 -25.79 18.05 -6.55
N SER A 120 -24.51 17.80 -6.88
CA SER A 120 -24.03 16.54 -7.44
C SER A 120 -22.59 16.25 -7.02
N LYS A 121 -22.16 15.01 -7.21
CA LYS A 121 -20.74 14.65 -7.14
C LYS A 121 -20.38 14.04 -8.48
N ASP A 122 -19.57 14.75 -9.24
CA ASP A 122 -19.24 14.32 -10.58
C ASP A 122 -17.93 13.54 -10.55
N PHE A 123 -17.95 12.35 -11.14
CA PHE A 123 -16.77 11.53 -11.25
C PHE A 123 -15.88 12.08 -12.37
N MET A 124 -14.62 12.41 -12.06
CA MET A 124 -13.69 13.02 -13.01
C MET A 124 -12.67 12.02 -13.55
N GLY A 125 -12.28 11.01 -12.74
CA GLY A 125 -11.28 10.04 -13.17
C GLY A 125 -10.95 8.99 -12.12
N LYS A 126 -10.31 7.90 -12.57
CA LYS A 126 -9.91 6.78 -11.72
C LYS A 126 -8.59 6.18 -12.17
N LEU A 127 -7.76 5.84 -11.19
CA LEU A 127 -6.55 5.07 -11.33
C LEU A 127 -6.59 3.87 -10.38
N ALA A 128 -6.15 2.71 -10.84
CA ALA A 128 -6.05 1.50 -10.04
C ALA A 128 -4.60 1.01 -10.06
N LEU A 129 -3.98 0.92 -8.88
CA LEU A 129 -2.58 0.54 -8.70
C LEU A 129 -2.50 -0.74 -7.89
N THR A 130 -1.88 -1.78 -8.44
CA THR A 130 -1.52 -2.97 -7.66
C THR A 130 -0.31 -2.66 -6.78
N LEU A 131 -0.33 -3.07 -5.52
CA LEU A 131 0.78 -2.73 -4.62
C LEU A 131 2.07 -3.46 -4.99
N THR A 132 1.98 -4.59 -5.70
CA THR A 132 3.15 -5.26 -6.28
C THR A 132 3.95 -4.34 -7.22
N LYS A 133 3.27 -3.46 -7.98
CA LYS A 133 3.94 -2.48 -8.83
C LYS A 133 4.72 -1.46 -7.99
N VAL A 134 4.08 -0.95 -6.93
CA VAL A 134 4.70 0.00 -5.99
C VAL A 134 5.91 -0.62 -5.27
N LEU A 135 5.82 -1.89 -4.88
CA LEU A 135 6.90 -2.61 -4.20
C LEU A 135 8.13 -2.84 -5.09
N HIS A 136 7.94 -3.02 -6.41
CA HIS A 136 9.06 -3.18 -7.34
C HIS A 136 9.74 -1.86 -7.69
N GLU A 137 8.97 -0.77 -7.77
CA GLU A 137 9.48 0.53 -8.19
C GLU A 137 10.01 1.37 -7.02
N GLY A 138 9.68 1.01 -5.76
CA GLY A 138 10.15 1.70 -4.55
C GLY A 138 9.50 3.08 -4.32
N GLU A 139 9.11 3.76 -5.40
CA GLU A 139 8.35 5.00 -5.44
C GLU A 139 7.56 5.04 -6.77
N TYR A 140 6.29 5.46 -6.74
CA TYR A 140 5.49 5.68 -7.94
C TYR A 140 5.18 7.18 -8.06
N ASP A 141 5.86 7.87 -8.99
CA ASP A 141 5.61 9.26 -9.37
C ASP A 141 5.04 9.22 -10.79
N GLY A 142 3.72 9.23 -10.90
CA GLY A 142 3.01 9.11 -12.18
C GLY A 142 1.71 9.89 -12.17
#